data_AF-A0A0F4Z6T8-F1
#
_entry.id   AF-A0A0F4Z6T8-F1
#
_cell.length_a   1.000
_cell.length_b   1.000
_cell.length_c   1.000
_cell.angle_alpha   90.00
_cell.angle_beta   90.00
_cell.angle_gamma   90.00
#
_symmetry.space_group_name_H-M   'P 1'
#
loop_
_entity.id
_entity.type
_entity.pdbx_description
1 polymer ?
#
loop_
_entity_poly.entity_id
_entity_poly.type
_entity_poly.pdbx_seq_one_letter_code
_entity_poly.pdbx_strand_id
1 'polypeptide(L)'
;MKLTTIVLCAFFCGIAVPSYVVSDQDVEKTLGLGLCGVIPLLIVLYITTPSVAFLHIHLPPGARTSRDALRRYVHQMPPTAQIDITTLSPIAKPRTTTVDASALRLAVPKRRLGLVNYVRTREDVARENAERPWWRFRAVGEMDISGSNRGVKEGWIWDELKARLERVAELETKQKTQ
;
A
#
# COMPACT_ATOMS: atom_id res chain seq x y z
N MET A 1 -8.23 3.66 -15.22
CA MET A 1 -7.02 2.98 -15.75
C MET A 1 -6.94 1.49 -15.39
N LYS A 2 -7.19 1.05 -14.14
CA LYS A 2 -7.12 -0.40 -13.81
C LYS A 2 -8.22 -1.24 -14.46
N LEU A 3 -9.46 -0.76 -14.46
CA LEU A 3 -10.61 -1.48 -15.03
C LEU A 3 -10.48 -1.69 -16.55
N THR A 4 -10.02 -0.67 -17.27
CA THR A 4 -9.84 -0.73 -18.73
C THR A 4 -8.81 -1.78 -19.13
N THR A 5 -7.71 -1.94 -18.39
CA THR A 5 -6.70 -2.97 -18.67
C THR A 5 -7.20 -4.38 -18.35
N ILE A 6 -8.02 -4.53 -17.31
CA ILE A 6 -8.68 -5.81 -16.98
C ILE A 6 -9.64 -6.20 -18.10
N VAL A 7 -10.48 -5.27 -18.57
CA VAL A 7 -11.41 -5.51 -19.68
C VAL A 7 -10.65 -5.86 -20.96
N LEU A 8 -9.57 -5.13 -21.26
CA LEU A 8 -8.71 -5.40 -22.42
C LEU A 8 -8.08 -6.80 -22.34
N CYS A 9 -7.51 -7.16 -21.20
CA CYS A 9 -6.96 -8.50 -20.97
C CYS A 9 -8.03 -9.59 -21.11
N ALA A 10 -9.22 -9.38 -20.56
CA ALA A 10 -10.34 -10.32 -20.66
C ALA A 10 -10.81 -10.48 -22.12
N PHE A 11 -10.85 -9.40 -22.90
CA PHE A 11 -11.17 -9.45 -24.33
C PHE A 11 -10.13 -10.26 -25.11
N PHE A 12 -8.84 -9.93 -24.97
CA PHE A 12 -7.79 -10.62 -25.71
C PHE A 12 -7.66 -12.09 -25.31
N CYS A 13 -7.65 -12.39 -24.01
CA CYS A 13 -7.47 -13.76 -23.53
C CYS A 13 -8.73 -14.61 -23.62
N GLY A 14 -9.92 -14.01 -23.43
CA GLY A 14 -11.19 -14.72 -23.35
C GLY A 14 -11.97 -14.79 -24.66
N ILE A 15 -11.70 -13.90 -25.62
CA ILE A 15 -12.43 -13.84 -26.90
C ILE A 15 -11.47 -14.00 -28.07
N ALA A 16 -10.44 -13.16 -28.15
CA ALA A 16 -9.57 -13.10 -29.33
C ALA A 16 -8.68 -14.35 -29.47
N VAL A 17 -8.03 -14.80 -28.39
CA VAL A 17 -7.18 -16.00 -28.39
C VAL A 17 -8.00 -17.27 -28.73
N PRO A 18 -9.14 -17.56 -28.08
CA PRO A 18 -9.97 -18.72 -28.45
C PRO A 18 -10.44 -18.69 -29.91
N SER A 19 -10.79 -17.51 -30.43
CA SER A 19 -11.20 -17.37 -31.84
C SER A 19 -10.07 -17.73 -32.80
N TYR A 20 -8.82 -17.40 -32.47
CA TYR A 20 -7.64 -17.76 -33.27
C TYR A 20 -7.30 -19.24 -33.19
N VAL A 21 -7.50 -19.86 -32.02
CA VAL A 21 -7.33 -21.31 -31.83
C VAL A 21 -8.35 -22.11 -32.65
N VAL A 22 -9.62 -21.67 -32.67
CA VAL A 22 -10.66 -22.32 -33.49
C VAL A 22 -10.42 -22.13 -34.99
N SER A 23 -9.73 -21.06 -35.38
CA SER A 23 -9.42 -20.75 -36.78
C SER A 23 -8.11 -21.37 -37.28
N ASP A 24 -7.49 -22.26 -36.50
CA ASP A 24 -6.23 -22.97 -36.80
C ASP A 24 -5.10 -22.04 -37.29
N GLN A 25 -5.03 -20.83 -36.72
CA GLN A 25 -4.02 -19.82 -37.06
C GLN A 25 -2.65 -20.19 -36.47
N ASP A 26 -1.58 -19.67 -37.09
CA ASP A 26 -0.20 -19.88 -36.63
C ASP A 26 -0.06 -19.66 -35.12
N VAL A 27 0.59 -20.63 -34.45
CA VAL A 27 0.81 -20.63 -32.99
C VAL A 27 1.53 -19.35 -32.55
N GLU A 28 2.47 -18.83 -33.34
CA GLU A 28 3.19 -17.59 -33.05
C GLU A 28 2.26 -16.37 -32.96
N LYS A 29 1.27 -16.27 -33.86
CA LYS A 29 0.30 -15.16 -33.89
C LYS A 29 -0.65 -15.25 -32.69
N THR A 30 -1.10 -16.45 -32.36
CA THR A 30 -1.96 -16.71 -31.22
C THR A 30 -1.25 -16.40 -29.90
N LEU A 31 0.03 -16.78 -29.77
CA LEU A 31 0.85 -16.49 -28.60
C LEU A 31 1.11 -14.98 -28.47
N GLY A 32 1.47 -14.31 -29.56
CA GLY A 32 1.67 -12.85 -29.57
C GLY A 32 0.42 -12.09 -29.13
N LEU A 33 -0.76 -12.54 -29.56
CA LEU A 33 -2.05 -11.96 -29.18
C LEU A 33 -2.36 -12.15 -27.69
N GLY A 34 -2.08 -13.33 -27.14
CA GLY A 34 -2.23 -13.59 -25.71
C GLY A 34 -1.28 -12.73 -24.86
N LEU A 35 -0.01 -12.63 -25.26
CA LEU A 35 0.97 -11.78 -24.59
C LEU A 35 0.57 -10.30 -24.64
N CYS A 36 0.00 -9.84 -25.75
CA CYS A 36 -0.51 -8.46 -25.89
C CYS A 36 -1.60 -8.13 -24.85
N GLY A 37 -2.44 -9.09 -24.47
CA GLY A 37 -3.44 -8.90 -23.42
C GLY A 37 -2.87 -8.93 -22.00
N VAL A 38 -1.94 -9.85 -21.73
CA VAL A 38 -1.43 -10.13 -20.38
C VAL A 38 -0.35 -9.12 -19.94
N ILE A 39 0.57 -8.75 -20.84
CA ILE A 39 1.70 -7.87 -20.50
C ILE A 39 1.23 -6.52 -19.95
N PRO A 40 0.30 -5.78 -20.59
CA PRO A 40 -0.20 -4.52 -20.04
C PRO A 40 -0.87 -4.69 -18.68
N LEU A 41 -1.58 -5.80 -18.45
CA LEU A 41 -2.19 -6.08 -17.16
C LEU A 41 -1.13 -6.28 -16.07
N LEU A 42 -0.10 -7.08 -16.33
CA LEU A 42 1.00 -7.30 -15.39
C LEU A 42 1.75 -6.01 -15.07
N ILE A 43 2.04 -5.20 -16.09
CA ILE A 43 2.67 -3.89 -15.91
C ILE A 43 1.81 -3.01 -15.02
N VAL A 44 0.50 -2.89 -15.31
CA VAL A 44 -0.42 -2.09 -14.50
C VAL A 44 -0.48 -2.61 -13.07
N LEU A 45 -0.58 -3.92 -12.85
CA LEU A 45 -0.56 -4.51 -11.50
C LEU A 45 0.77 -4.27 -10.78
N TYR A 46 1.89 -4.23 -11.50
CA TYR A 46 3.21 -3.99 -10.93
C TYR A 46 3.41 -2.54 -10.50
N ILE A 47 3.02 -1.58 -11.36
CA ILE A 47 3.16 -0.13 -11.09
C ILE A 47 2.03 0.40 -10.20
N THR A 48 0.94 -0.34 -10.02
CA THR A 48 -0.14 0.10 -9.13
C THR A 48 0.08 -0.42 -7.71
N THR A 49 1.05 0.19 -7.03
CA THR A 49 1.22 0.04 -5.59
C THR A 49 -0.11 0.36 -4.87
N PRO A 50 -0.48 -0.37 -3.81
CA PRO A 50 -1.66 -0.02 -3.01
C PRO A 50 -1.47 1.36 -2.37
N SER A 51 -2.22 2.34 -2.88
CA SER A 51 -2.26 3.69 -2.33
C SER A 51 -3.17 3.77 -1.11
N VAL A 52 -2.73 4.49 -0.09
CA VAL A 52 -3.52 4.79 1.11
C VAL A 52 -4.53 5.89 0.79
N ALA A 53 -5.81 5.60 1.02
CA ALA A 53 -6.90 6.56 0.86
C ALA A 53 -7.12 7.38 2.13
N PHE A 54 -7.16 6.72 3.29
CA PHE A 54 -7.39 7.37 4.58
C PHE A 54 -6.48 6.78 5.64
N LEU A 55 -6.02 7.65 6.54
CA LEU A 55 -5.24 7.27 7.71
C LEU A 55 -5.91 7.86 8.94
N HIS A 56 -6.33 7.02 9.88
CA HIS A 56 -6.93 7.44 11.14
C HIS A 56 -6.00 7.07 12.29
N ILE A 57 -5.76 8.02 13.18
CA ILE A 57 -4.92 7.81 14.35
C ILE A 57 -5.84 7.70 15.56
N HIS A 58 -5.73 6.62 16.31
CA HIS A 58 -6.51 6.41 17.53
C HIS A 58 -5.94 7.28 18.65
N LEU A 59 -6.72 8.31 19.01
CA LEU A 59 -6.39 9.25 20.06
C LEU A 59 -7.06 8.83 21.37
N PRO A 60 -6.34 8.71 22.49
CA PRO A 60 -6.94 8.40 23.79
C PRO A 60 -7.89 9.53 24.23
N PRO A 61 -8.88 9.26 25.09
CA PRO A 61 -9.86 10.26 25.53
C PRO A 61 -9.22 11.53 26.08
N GLY A 62 -8.15 11.40 26.87
CA GLY A 62 -7.42 12.54 27.44
C GLY A 62 -6.71 13.43 26.42
N ALA A 63 -6.31 12.90 25.27
CA ALA A 63 -5.73 13.69 24.17
C ALA A 63 -6.79 14.45 23.37
N ARG A 64 -8.08 14.13 23.53
CA ARG A 64 -9.20 14.80 22.82
C ARG A 64 -9.76 16.00 23.59
N THR A 65 -9.37 16.17 24.85
CA THR A 65 -9.91 17.21 25.75
C THR A 65 -9.51 18.62 25.32
N SER A 66 -8.28 18.82 24.86
CA SER A 66 -7.77 20.13 24.43
C SER A 66 -6.69 20.00 23.36
N ARG A 67 -6.48 21.06 22.57
CA ARG A 67 -5.39 21.09 21.58
C ARG A 67 -4.01 20.98 22.21
N ASP A 68 -3.81 21.51 23.41
CA ASP A 68 -2.54 21.39 24.12
C ASP A 68 -2.28 19.96 24.60
N ALA A 69 -3.32 19.27 25.09
CA ALA A 69 -3.22 17.86 25.47
C ALA A 69 -2.92 16.97 24.25
N LEU A 70 -3.58 17.25 23.12
CA LEU A 70 -3.30 16.60 21.83
C LEU A 70 -1.84 16.80 21.41
N ARG A 71 -1.35 18.04 21.47
CA ARG A 71 0.03 18.37 21.09
C ARG A 71 1.06 17.63 21.92
N ARG A 72 0.87 17.58 23.25
CA ARG A 72 1.74 16.82 24.16
C ARG A 72 1.72 15.33 23.83
N TYR A 73 0.53 14.77 23.62
CA TYR A 73 0.38 13.36 23.27
C TYR A 73 1.08 13.01 21.96
N VAL A 74 0.95 13.84 20.92
CA VAL A 74 1.57 13.58 19.61
C VAL A 74 3.09 13.63 19.69
N HIS A 75 3.65 14.62 20.41
CA HIS A 75 5.10 14.69 20.63
C HIS A 75 5.63 13.51 21.46
N GLN A 76 4.83 12.97 22.37
CA GLN A 76 5.17 11.83 23.22
C GLN A 76 4.46 10.54 22.81
N MET A 77 4.09 10.42 21.53
CA MET A 77 3.22 9.32 21.08
C MET A 77 3.88 7.97 21.38
N PRO A 78 3.19 7.04 22.07
CA PRO A 78 3.76 5.74 22.35
C PRO A 78 3.93 4.93 21.05
N PRO A 79 4.93 4.03 20.97
CA PRO A 79 5.12 3.16 19.81
C PRO A 79 3.90 2.24 19.55
N THR A 80 3.12 1.97 20.60
CA THR A 80 1.89 1.15 20.57
C THR A 80 0.63 1.93 20.18
N ALA A 81 0.75 3.20 19.80
CA ALA A 81 -0.39 3.98 19.32
C ALA A 81 -0.95 3.33 18.05
N GLN A 82 -2.26 3.08 18.02
CA GLN A 82 -2.91 2.41 16.90
C GLN A 82 -3.23 3.39 15.76
N ILE A 83 -2.95 2.96 14.54
CA ILE A 83 -3.18 3.69 13.30
C ILE A 83 -3.97 2.78 12.35
N ASP A 84 -5.14 3.23 11.92
CA ASP A 84 -5.92 2.57 10.90
C ASP A 84 -5.55 3.10 9.53
N ILE A 85 -4.97 2.23 8.72
CA ILE A 85 -4.57 2.54 7.35
C ILE A 85 -5.60 1.93 6.41
N THR A 86 -6.29 2.76 5.65
CA THR A 86 -7.24 2.32 4.62
C THR A 86 -6.56 2.37 3.26
N THR A 87 -6.24 1.19 2.73
CA THR A 87 -5.64 1.00 1.40
C THR A 87 -6.71 0.71 0.36
N LEU A 88 -6.48 1.11 -0.88
CA LEU A 88 -7.33 0.72 -2.02
C LEU A 88 -6.74 -0.50 -2.72
N SER A 89 -7.55 -1.54 -2.88
CA SER A 89 -7.16 -2.70 -3.68
C SER A 89 -7.04 -2.35 -5.18
N PRO A 90 -6.46 -3.22 -6.01
CA PRO A 90 -6.47 -3.05 -7.46
C PRO A 90 -7.88 -2.90 -8.06
N ILE A 91 -8.91 -3.43 -7.37
CA ILE A 91 -10.33 -3.36 -7.76
C ILE A 91 -11.04 -2.21 -7.03
N ALA A 92 -10.30 -1.20 -6.55
CA ALA A 92 -10.82 -0.04 -5.83
C ALA A 92 -11.64 -0.36 -4.56
N LYS A 93 -11.53 -1.58 -4.03
CA LYS A 93 -12.18 -1.95 -2.77
C LYS A 93 -11.35 -1.41 -1.61
N PRO A 94 -11.91 -0.57 -0.73
CA PRO A 94 -11.19 -0.11 0.45
C PRO A 94 -10.95 -1.27 1.42
N ARG A 95 -9.75 -1.31 1.98
CA ARG A 95 -9.32 -2.29 2.97
C ARG A 95 -8.61 -1.56 4.10
N THR A 96 -9.23 -1.57 5.27
CA THR A 96 -8.67 -1.00 6.48
C THR A 96 -7.86 -2.04 7.24
N THR A 97 -6.67 -1.65 7.70
CA THR A 97 -5.79 -2.44 8.56
C THR A 97 -5.34 -1.58 9.73
N THR A 98 -5.58 -2.05 10.95
CA THR A 98 -5.09 -1.41 12.18
C THR A 98 -3.67 -1.89 12.45
N VAL A 99 -2.75 -0.95 12.65
CA VAL A 99 -1.33 -1.22 12.90
C VAL A 99 -0.82 -0.36 14.05
N ASP A 100 0.20 -0.84 14.74
CA ASP A 100 0.90 -0.02 15.73
C ASP A 100 1.79 1.01 15.02
N ALA A 101 1.96 2.19 15.62
CA ALA A 101 2.82 3.25 15.08
C ALA A 101 4.27 2.77 14.89
N SER A 102 4.76 1.86 15.73
CA SER A 102 6.08 1.23 15.59
C SER A 102 6.19 0.27 14.41
N ALA A 103 5.07 -0.27 13.94
CA ALA A 103 5.06 -1.19 12.81
C ALA A 103 5.23 -0.46 11.46
N LEU A 104 5.05 0.85 11.41
CA LEU A 104 5.25 1.65 10.20
C LEU A 104 6.69 2.13 10.09
N ARG A 105 7.28 2.00 8.90
CA ARG A 105 8.66 2.38 8.57
C ARG A 105 8.73 3.03 7.20
N LEU A 106 9.75 3.86 6.98
CA LEU A 106 10.05 4.40 5.66
C LEU A 106 10.69 3.31 4.79
N ALA A 107 10.35 3.28 3.50
CA ALA A 107 10.93 2.34 2.56
C ALA A 107 12.36 2.75 2.20
N VAL A 108 13.35 2.20 2.91
CA VAL A 108 14.79 2.41 2.64
C VAL A 108 15.47 1.05 2.41
N PRO A 109 15.96 0.73 1.20
CA PRO A 109 15.92 1.53 -0.03
C PRO A 109 14.50 1.65 -0.63
N LYS A 110 14.30 2.66 -1.48
CA LYS A 110 13.06 2.85 -2.24
C LYS A 110 12.72 1.59 -3.03
N ARG A 111 11.48 1.12 -2.95
CA ARG A 111 11.00 -0.09 -3.67
C ARG A 111 10.11 0.31 -4.84
N ARG A 112 9.95 -0.63 -5.80
CA ARG A 112 9.08 -0.48 -6.99
C ARG A 112 9.27 0.87 -7.69
N LEU A 113 10.51 1.19 -8.08
CA LEU A 113 10.84 2.45 -8.76
C LEU A 113 10.47 3.72 -7.96
N GLY A 114 10.38 3.64 -6.63
CA GLY A 114 10.00 4.77 -5.77
C GLY A 114 8.49 4.95 -5.60
N LEU A 115 7.68 4.01 -6.08
CA LEU A 115 6.24 4.01 -5.87
C LEU A 115 5.84 3.55 -4.47
N VAL A 116 6.76 2.94 -3.71
CA VAL A 116 6.54 2.54 -2.33
C VAL A 116 7.34 3.48 -1.42
N ASN A 117 6.62 4.24 -0.60
CA ASN A 117 7.19 5.20 0.33
C ASN A 117 7.28 4.64 1.75
N TYR A 118 6.32 3.81 2.14
CA TYR A 118 6.24 3.24 3.49
C TYR A 118 6.12 1.71 3.43
N VAL A 119 6.73 1.07 4.42
CA VAL A 119 6.68 -0.38 4.62
C VAL A 119 6.26 -0.69 6.05
N ARG A 120 5.55 -1.80 6.22
CA ARG A 120 5.29 -2.38 7.53
C ARG A 120 6.42 -3.31 7.94
N THR A 121 6.68 -3.37 9.25
CA THR A 121 7.64 -4.31 9.83
C THR A 121 7.25 -5.75 9.47
N ARG A 122 8.25 -6.57 9.15
CA ARG A 122 8.05 -7.96 8.71
C ARG A 122 7.27 -8.79 9.74
N GLU A 123 7.54 -8.57 11.02
CA GLU A 123 6.89 -9.26 12.14
C GLU A 123 5.39 -8.98 12.19
N ASP A 124 5.00 -7.70 12.05
CA ASP A 124 3.60 -7.28 12.04
C ASP A 124 2.82 -7.87 10.85
N VAL A 125 3.43 -7.85 9.66
CA VAL A 125 2.86 -8.48 8.46
C VAL A 125 2.77 -10.00 8.61
N ALA A 126 3.74 -10.64 9.25
CA ALA A 126 3.74 -12.09 9.48
C ALA A 126 2.63 -12.49 10.47
N ARG A 127 2.49 -11.76 11.57
CA ARG A 127 1.42 -11.93 12.57
C ARG A 127 0.04 -11.82 11.93
N GLU A 128 -0.20 -10.74 11.17
CA GLU A 128 -1.48 -10.55 10.50
C GLU A 128 -1.76 -11.64 9.46
N ASN A 129 -0.74 -12.14 8.75
CA ASN A 129 -0.92 -13.24 7.81
C ASN A 129 -1.19 -14.58 8.50
N ALA A 130 -0.65 -14.81 9.70
CA ALA A 130 -0.89 -16.05 10.46
C ALA A 130 -2.34 -16.14 10.95
N GLU A 131 -2.96 -15.01 11.29
CA GLU A 131 -4.37 -14.94 11.69
C GLU A 131 -5.33 -15.01 10.49
N ARG A 132 -4.84 -14.81 9.27
CA ARG A 132 -5.67 -14.75 8.06
C ARG A 132 -5.90 -16.15 7.49
N PRO A 133 -7.15 -16.48 7.10
CA PRO A 133 -7.43 -17.65 6.28
C PRO A 133 -6.65 -17.62 4.96
N TRP A 134 -6.22 -18.79 4.50
CA TRP A 134 -5.40 -18.97 3.29
C TRP A 134 -6.04 -18.40 2.01
N TRP A 135 -7.37 -18.32 1.95
CA TRP A 135 -8.12 -17.78 0.81
C TRP A 135 -8.18 -16.25 0.78
N ARG A 136 -7.78 -15.57 1.86
CA ARG A 136 -7.69 -14.10 1.88
C ARG A 136 -6.36 -13.67 1.30
N PHE A 137 -6.38 -12.57 0.55
CA PHE A 137 -5.15 -11.91 0.13
C PHE A 137 -4.27 -11.58 1.35
N ARG A 138 -2.96 -11.74 1.15
CA ARG A 138 -1.93 -11.41 2.14
C ARG A 138 -2.09 -9.97 2.65
N ALA A 139 -1.61 -9.74 3.87
CA ALA A 139 -1.50 -8.43 4.46
C ALA A 139 -0.65 -7.50 3.59
N VAL A 140 -1.08 -6.25 3.45
CA VAL A 140 -0.36 -5.25 2.66
C VAL A 140 0.85 -4.78 3.48
N GLY A 141 2.05 -5.10 3.01
CA GLY A 141 3.30 -4.70 3.67
C GLY A 141 3.99 -3.50 3.04
N GLU A 142 3.69 -3.20 1.76
CA GLU A 142 4.26 -2.08 1.01
C GLU A 142 3.13 -1.17 0.61
N MET A 143 3.26 0.13 0.84
CA MET A 143 2.19 1.09 0.55
C MET A 143 2.73 2.44 0.12
N ASP A 144 1.88 3.15 -0.62
CA ASP A 144 2.11 4.53 -0.99
C ASP A 144 1.24 5.47 -0.17
N ILE A 145 1.88 6.44 0.50
CA ILE A 145 1.22 7.51 1.25
C ILE A 145 1.64 8.84 0.61
N SER A 146 1.00 9.17 -0.50
CA SER A 146 1.27 10.39 -1.29
C SER A 146 0.15 11.44 -1.18
N GLY A 147 -0.69 11.36 -0.15
CA GLY A 147 -1.82 12.26 0.06
C GLY A 147 -1.44 13.67 0.50
N SER A 148 -2.36 14.62 0.31
CA SER A 148 -2.22 15.98 0.84
C SER A 148 -2.98 16.12 2.15
N ASN A 149 -2.33 16.70 3.16
CA ASN A 149 -2.96 17.07 4.44
C ASN A 149 -3.75 18.39 4.38
N ARG A 150 -3.84 19.03 3.21
CA ARG A 150 -4.45 20.35 3.06
C ARG A 150 -5.95 20.27 3.32
N GLY A 151 -6.43 21.03 4.31
CA GLY A 151 -7.84 21.03 4.72
C GLY A 151 -8.26 19.85 5.62
N VAL A 152 -7.31 18.97 5.99
CA VAL A 152 -7.58 17.89 6.94
C VAL A 152 -7.50 18.43 8.38
N LYS A 153 -8.56 18.19 9.16
CA LYS A 153 -8.62 18.57 10.57
C LYS A 153 -7.47 17.89 11.35
N GLU A 154 -6.65 18.69 12.02
CA GLU A 154 -5.44 18.21 12.73
C GLU A 154 -4.44 17.45 11.82
N GLY A 155 -4.34 17.80 10.53
CA GLY A 155 -3.41 17.16 9.58
C GLY A 155 -1.93 17.25 9.97
N TRP A 156 -1.55 18.24 10.80
CA TRP A 156 -0.19 18.39 11.34
C TRP A 156 0.29 17.19 12.16
N ILE A 157 -0.62 16.36 12.69
CA ILE A 157 -0.26 15.14 13.42
C ILE A 157 0.52 14.18 12.52
N TRP A 158 0.11 14.06 11.26
CA TRP A 158 0.82 13.21 10.30
C TRP A 158 2.21 13.77 9.98
N ASP A 159 2.36 15.08 9.89
CA ASP A 159 3.64 15.72 9.60
C ASP A 159 4.66 15.43 10.73
N GLU A 160 4.23 15.47 11.99
CA GLU A 160 5.07 15.12 13.14
C GLU A 160 5.43 13.62 13.16
N LEU A 161 4.46 12.75 12.86
CA LEU A 161 4.71 11.31 12.76
C LEU A 161 5.70 11.00 11.62
N LYS A 162 5.53 11.64 10.47
CA LYS A 162 6.42 11.51 9.32
C LYS A 162 7.85 11.93 9.69
N ALA A 163 8.03 13.08 10.32
CA ALA A 163 9.34 13.56 10.77
C ALA A 163 10.00 12.61 11.78
N ARG A 164 9.20 11.94 12.62
CA ARG A 164 9.72 10.91 13.53
C ARG A 164 10.16 9.64 12.78
N LEU A 165 9.38 9.18 11.81
CA LEU A 165 9.72 8.01 11.00
C LEU A 165 10.98 8.24 10.17
N GLU A 166 11.17 9.45 9.63
CA GLU A 166 12.37 9.85 8.91
C GLU A 166 13.61 9.80 9.82
N ARG A 167 13.52 10.36 11.05
CA ARG A 167 14.60 10.25 12.05
C ARG A 167 14.96 8.81 12.37
N VAL A 168 13.98 7.93 12.54
CA VAL A 168 14.23 6.51 12.81
C VAL A 168 14.91 5.84 11.62
N ALA A 169 14.48 6.13 10.39
CA ALA A 169 15.09 5.59 9.18
C ALA A 169 16.55 6.05 9.01
N GLU A 170 16.87 7.31 9.31
CA GLU A 170 18.24 7.83 9.30
C GLU A 170 19.15 7.09 10.31
N LEU A 171 18.65 6.84 11.52
CA LEU A 171 19.38 6.11 12.55
C LEU A 171 19.64 4.66 12.12
N GLU A 172 18.63 3.97 11.58
CA GLU A 172 18.77 2.60 11.07
C GLU A 172 19.77 2.52 9.89
N THR A 173 19.82 3.56 9.05
CA THR A 173 20.76 3.65 7.92
C THR A 173 22.20 3.85 8.40
N LYS A 174 22.41 4.73 9.39
CA LYS A 174 23.72 4.92 10.03
C LYS A 174 24.22 3.64 10.69
N GLN A 175 23.35 2.93 11.40
CA GLN A 175 23.71 1.68 12.08
C GLN A 175 24.12 0.56 11.11
N LYS A 176 23.58 0.53 9.88
CA LYS A 176 23.98 -0.45 8.86
C LYS A 176 25.29 -0.10 8.14
N THR A 177 25.77 1.12 8.29
CA THR A 177 26.98 1.62 7.60
C THR A 177 28.21 1.58 8.51
N GLN A 178 28.02 1.48 9.83
CA GLN A 178 29.05 1.17 10.83
C GLN A 178 29.25 -0.35 10.93
#